data_AF-A0A962FW66-F1
#
_entry.id   AF-A0A962FW66-F1
#
_cell.length_a   1.000
_cell.length_b   1.000
_cell.length_c   1.000
_cell.angle_alpha   90.00
_cell.angle_beta   90.00
_cell.angle_gamma   90.00
#
_symmetry.space_group_name_H-M   'P 1'
#
loop_
_entity.id
_entity.type
_entity.pdbx_description
1 polymer ?
#
loop_
_entity_poly.entity_id
_entity_poly.type
_entity_poly.pdbx_seq_one_letter_code
_entity_poly.pdbx_strand_id
1 'polypeptide(L)'
;MSGFDWDVDRNDAAAARFLTQSTFGPTLPAIAELRRVGVEAWIDQQIALPVTRHIPWLEQIDGSGDDVYQNVRQEAWFRRALYGDDQLRQRIAFALSEIVVVSDRGTLVGSPWMLAGYYDMLLEDAFGNYRDL
;
A
#
# COMPACT_ATOMS: atom_id res chain seq x y z
N MET A 1 -9.46 31.42 7.50
CA MET A 1 -8.24 30.87 8.12
C MET A 1 -7.49 30.12 7.03
N SER A 2 -6.40 30.69 6.49
CA SER A 2 -5.55 30.00 5.52
C SER A 2 -4.71 28.98 6.27
N GLY A 3 -5.23 27.75 6.37
CA GLY A 3 -4.50 26.61 6.91
C GLY A 3 -3.28 26.33 6.04
N PHE A 4 -2.15 26.10 6.70
CA PHE A 4 -0.89 25.54 6.22
C PHE A 4 -0.73 25.52 4.67
N ASP A 5 -0.10 26.56 4.12
CA ASP A 5 0.28 26.63 2.70
C ASP A 5 1.41 25.63 2.45
N TRP A 6 1.05 24.39 2.08
CA TRP A 6 2.03 23.44 1.63
C TRP A 6 2.49 23.87 0.23
N ASP A 7 3.66 24.50 0.13
CA ASP A 7 4.26 24.93 -1.16
C ASP A 7 4.58 23.74 -2.12
N VAL A 8 4.10 22.54 -1.80
CA VAL A 8 3.96 21.36 -2.70
C VAL A 8 3.08 21.65 -3.91
N ASP A 9 2.09 22.53 -3.77
CA ASP A 9 1.12 22.81 -4.83
C ASP A 9 1.75 23.50 -6.06
N ARG A 10 2.97 24.03 -5.94
CA ARG A 10 3.58 24.89 -6.98
C ARG A 10 4.87 24.38 -7.62
N ASN A 11 5.46 23.27 -7.15
CA ASN A 11 6.73 22.78 -7.69
C ASN A 11 6.81 21.24 -7.74
N ASP A 12 7.18 20.70 -8.91
CA ASP A 12 7.38 19.25 -9.17
C ASP A 12 8.28 18.59 -8.13
N ALA A 13 9.33 19.28 -7.69
CA ALA A 13 10.26 18.76 -6.69
C ALA A 13 9.59 18.49 -5.34
N ALA A 14 8.65 19.35 -4.95
CA ALA A 14 7.92 19.19 -3.70
C ALA A 14 6.87 18.09 -3.85
N ALA A 15 6.12 18.06 -4.96
CA ALA A 15 5.16 16.99 -5.27
C ALA A 15 5.82 15.60 -5.30
N ALA A 16 6.97 15.48 -5.96
CA ALA A 16 7.76 14.25 -5.99
C ALA A 16 8.21 13.82 -4.59
N ARG A 17 8.64 14.77 -3.73
CA ARG A 17 9.04 14.49 -2.35
C ARG A 17 7.86 13.94 -1.53
N PHE A 18 6.69 14.57 -1.61
CA PHE A 18 5.50 14.11 -0.92
C PHE A 18 5.13 12.68 -1.35
N LEU A 19 5.08 12.43 -2.66
CA LEU A 19 4.77 11.10 -3.20
C LEU A 19 5.83 10.06 -2.81
N THR A 20 7.11 10.43 -2.73
CA THR A 20 8.17 9.53 -2.26
C THR A 20 7.95 9.08 -0.80
N GLN A 21 7.35 9.92 0.03
CA GLN A 21 7.07 9.61 1.43
C GLN A 21 5.77 8.81 1.60
N SER A 22 4.77 9.09 0.76
CA SER A 22 3.40 8.56 0.87
C SER A 22 3.11 7.35 -0.04
N THR A 23 4.03 7.00 -0.94
CA THR A 23 3.89 5.87 -1.88
C THR A 23 5.16 5.03 -1.91
N PHE A 24 5.24 4.03 -2.79
CA PHE A 24 6.50 3.30 -3.07
C PHE A 24 7.36 3.92 -4.17
N GLY A 25 6.92 5.03 -4.76
CA GLY A 25 7.72 5.80 -5.70
C GLY A 25 6.86 6.75 -6.53
N PRO A 26 7.30 8.01 -6.73
CA PRO A 26 6.57 8.94 -7.58
C PRO A 26 6.65 8.50 -9.05
N THR A 27 5.53 8.63 -9.76
CA THR A 27 5.48 8.57 -11.22
C THR A 27 5.22 9.96 -11.80
N LEU A 28 5.63 10.21 -13.04
CA LEU A 28 5.34 11.50 -13.70
C LEU A 28 3.83 11.81 -13.74
N PRO A 29 2.94 10.85 -14.04
CA PRO A 29 1.50 11.07 -13.95
C PRO A 29 1.02 11.42 -12.53
N ALA A 30 1.54 10.74 -11.50
CA ALA A 30 1.15 11.01 -10.12
C ALA A 30 1.59 12.41 -9.66
N ILE A 31 2.78 12.87 -10.07
CA ILE A 31 3.25 14.24 -9.81
C ILE A 31 2.33 15.27 -10.47
N ALA A 32 1.99 15.06 -11.74
CA ALA A 32 1.10 15.96 -12.47
C ALA A 32 -0.30 16.01 -11.85
N GLU A 33 -0.82 14.87 -11.40
CA GLU A 33 -2.11 14.80 -10.73
C GLU A 33 -2.10 15.52 -9.39
N LEU A 34 -1.11 15.25 -8.52
CA LEU A 34 -0.98 15.92 -7.23
C LEU A 34 -0.92 17.44 -7.38
N ARG A 35 -0.17 17.94 -8.38
CA ARG A 35 -0.13 19.38 -8.68
C ARG A 35 -1.46 19.96 -9.13
N ARG A 36 -2.31 19.15 -9.73
CA ARG A 36 -3.62 19.57 -10.24
C ARG A 36 -4.67 19.60 -9.12
N VAL A 37 -4.66 18.61 -8.23
CA VAL A 37 -5.70 18.45 -7.20
C VAL A 37 -5.30 18.98 -5.82
N GLY A 38 -4.00 19.11 -5.54
CA GLY A 38 -3.47 19.45 -4.21
C GLY A 38 -3.37 18.23 -3.30
N VAL A 39 -2.65 18.37 -2.19
CA VAL A 39 -2.36 17.26 -1.27
C VAL A 39 -3.62 16.72 -0.60
N GLU A 40 -4.47 17.59 -0.06
CA GLU A 40 -5.67 17.19 0.69
C GLU A 40 -6.62 16.37 -0.18
N ALA A 41 -6.92 16.87 -1.39
CA ALA A 41 -7.80 16.18 -2.32
C ALA A 41 -7.20 14.84 -2.79
N TRP A 42 -5.88 14.76 -2.97
CA TRP A 42 -5.22 13.51 -3.31
C TRP A 42 -5.29 12.48 -2.18
N ILE A 43 -5.12 12.89 -0.92
CA ILE A 43 -5.29 12.00 0.25
C ILE A 43 -6.72 11.46 0.30
N ASP A 44 -7.73 12.33 0.15
CA ASP A 44 -9.13 11.91 0.15
C ASP A 44 -9.42 10.90 -0.96
N GLN A 45 -8.88 11.12 -2.16
CA GLN A 45 -8.98 10.16 -3.27
C GLN A 45 -8.34 8.81 -2.93
N GLN A 46 -7.13 8.82 -2.36
CA GLN A 46 -6.43 7.59 -1.98
C GLN A 46 -7.14 6.80 -0.89
N ILE A 47 -7.74 7.48 0.09
CA ILE A 47 -8.54 6.83 1.15
C ILE A 47 -9.80 6.18 0.56
N ALA A 48 -10.42 6.83 -0.43
CA ALA A 48 -11.63 6.33 -1.08
C ALA A 48 -11.40 5.16 -2.04
N LEU A 49 -10.16 4.89 -2.45
CA LEU A 49 -9.85 3.76 -3.32
C LEU A 49 -10.14 2.42 -2.62
N PRO A 50 -10.68 1.43 -3.36
CA PRO A 50 -10.89 0.10 -2.84
C PRO A 50 -9.56 -0.54 -2.43
N VAL A 51 -9.62 -1.40 -1.41
CA VAL A 51 -8.44 -2.10 -0.89
C VAL A 51 -7.92 -3.12 -1.94
N THR A 52 -6.66 -2.99 -2.34
CA THR A 52 -6.00 -3.99 -3.17
C THR A 52 -5.34 -5.07 -2.31
N ARG A 53 -6.08 -6.14 -2.02
CA ARG A 53 -5.66 -7.30 -1.21
C ARG A 53 -4.64 -8.20 -1.91
N HIS A 54 -3.85 -8.94 -1.14
CA HIS A 54 -2.91 -9.97 -1.54
C HIS A 54 -3.59 -11.31 -1.86
N ILE A 55 -4.52 -11.78 -1.01
CA ILE A 55 -5.19 -13.10 -1.16
C ILE A 55 -5.73 -13.34 -2.57
N PRO A 56 -6.42 -12.38 -3.24
CA PRO A 56 -6.91 -12.60 -4.60
C PRO A 56 -5.84 -12.98 -5.63
N TRP A 57 -4.57 -12.56 -5.42
CA TRP A 57 -3.47 -12.99 -6.28
C TRP A 57 -3.04 -14.43 -5.99
N LEU A 58 -3.03 -14.83 -4.72
CA LEU A 58 -2.74 -16.22 -4.34
C LEU A 58 -3.83 -17.15 -4.90
N GLU A 59 -5.11 -16.78 -4.77
CA GLU A 59 -6.24 -17.50 -5.35
C GLU A 59 -6.13 -17.64 -6.88
N GLN A 60 -5.66 -16.59 -7.55
CA GLN A 60 -5.45 -16.62 -8.99
C GLN A 60 -4.37 -17.65 -9.39
N ILE A 61 -3.25 -17.70 -8.66
CA ILE A 61 -2.14 -18.63 -8.94
C ILE A 61 -2.52 -20.08 -8.55
N ASP A 62 -3.21 -20.27 -7.42
CA ASP A 62 -3.74 -21.58 -7.04
C ASP A 62 -4.73 -22.10 -8.11
N GLY A 63 -5.59 -21.22 -8.60
CA GLY A 63 -6.54 -21.51 -9.68
C GLY A 63 -5.91 -21.81 -11.04
N SER A 64 -4.66 -21.41 -11.30
CA SER A 64 -3.92 -21.82 -12.50
C SER A 64 -3.28 -23.21 -12.38
N GLY A 65 -3.37 -23.85 -11.20
CA GLY A 65 -2.77 -25.14 -10.91
C GLY A 65 -1.30 -25.06 -10.47
N ASP A 66 -0.81 -23.85 -10.17
CA ASP A 66 0.54 -23.63 -9.67
C ASP A 66 0.55 -23.64 -8.13
N ASP A 67 1.64 -24.14 -7.54
CA ASP A 67 1.78 -24.19 -6.09
C ASP A 67 1.95 -22.79 -5.47
N VAL A 68 1.12 -22.48 -4.47
CA VAL A 68 1.23 -21.22 -3.71
C VAL A 68 2.19 -21.37 -2.53
N TYR A 69 3.35 -20.71 -2.64
CA TYR A 69 4.37 -20.61 -1.59
C TYR A 69 4.75 -19.15 -1.31
N GLN A 70 5.77 -18.94 -0.45
CA GLN A 70 6.21 -17.61 -0.01
C GLN A 70 6.61 -16.68 -1.16
N ASN A 71 7.12 -17.21 -2.27
CA ASN A 71 7.44 -16.45 -3.47
C ASN A 71 6.20 -15.78 -4.07
N VAL A 72 5.06 -16.48 -4.11
CA VAL A 72 3.79 -15.94 -4.64
C VAL A 72 3.26 -14.82 -3.72
N ARG A 73 3.38 -14.99 -2.39
CA ARG A 73 3.08 -13.92 -1.42
C ARG A 73 3.99 -12.70 -1.60
N GLN A 74 5.29 -12.91 -1.77
CA GLN A 74 6.25 -11.82 -1.99
C GLN A 74 5.97 -11.10 -3.31
N GLU A 75 5.70 -11.85 -4.37
CA GLU A 75 5.23 -11.29 -5.64
C GLU A 75 3.95 -10.47 -5.43
N ALA A 76 3.01 -10.97 -4.63
CA ALA A 76 1.79 -10.27 -4.33
C ALA A 76 2.08 -8.87 -3.78
N TRP A 77 2.99 -8.77 -2.80
CA TRP A 77 3.43 -7.50 -2.25
C TRP A 77 4.09 -6.60 -3.30
N PHE A 78 5.06 -7.11 -4.07
CA PHE A 78 5.77 -6.32 -5.09
C PHE A 78 4.82 -5.76 -6.16
N ARG A 79 3.84 -6.54 -6.61
CA ARG A 79 2.85 -6.10 -7.59
C ARG A 79 2.04 -4.90 -7.08
N ARG A 80 1.69 -4.90 -5.80
CA ARG A 80 0.90 -3.83 -5.15
C ARG A 80 1.75 -2.60 -4.91
N ALA A 81 2.98 -2.79 -4.43
CA ALA A 81 3.93 -1.71 -4.26
C ALA A 81 4.22 -1.00 -5.59
N LEU A 82 4.42 -1.74 -6.69
CA LEU A 82 4.78 -1.16 -7.99
C LEU A 82 3.59 -0.66 -8.80
N TYR A 83 2.44 -1.33 -8.73
CA TYR A 83 1.33 -1.11 -9.66
C TYR A 83 -0.05 -0.95 -9.00
N GLY A 84 -0.15 -1.00 -7.66
CA GLY A 84 -1.40 -0.78 -6.97
C GLY A 84 -1.84 0.68 -7.07
N ASP A 85 -3.14 0.92 -7.24
CA ASP A 85 -3.69 2.28 -7.33
C ASP A 85 -3.80 2.97 -5.95
N ASP A 86 -4.03 2.17 -4.90
CA ASP A 86 -4.19 2.57 -3.49
C ASP A 86 -2.85 2.74 -2.76
N GLN A 87 -1.89 3.41 -3.40
CA GLN A 87 -0.51 3.56 -2.95
C GLN A 87 -0.36 4.03 -1.49
N LEU A 88 -1.19 4.98 -1.04
CA LEU A 88 -1.14 5.45 0.35
C LEU A 88 -1.48 4.32 1.34
N ARG A 89 -2.50 3.52 1.03
CA ARG A 89 -2.91 2.36 1.85
C ARG A 89 -1.80 1.32 1.91
N GLN A 90 -1.19 1.01 0.77
CA GLN A 90 -0.08 0.06 0.67
C GLN A 90 1.13 0.54 1.49
N ARG A 91 1.44 1.84 1.44
CA ARG A 91 2.54 2.44 2.22
C ARG A 91 2.29 2.37 3.73
N ILE A 92 1.05 2.60 4.17
CA ILE A 92 0.68 2.53 5.59
C ILE A 92 0.68 1.09 6.08
N ALA A 93 0.08 0.14 5.34
CA ALA A 93 0.11 -1.27 5.72
C ALA A 93 1.55 -1.80 5.84
N PHE A 94 2.45 -1.36 4.96
CA PHE A 94 3.89 -1.65 5.12
C PHE A 94 4.46 -1.06 6.41
N ALA A 95 4.20 0.21 6.70
CA ALA A 95 4.65 0.81 7.96
C ALA A 95 4.09 0.10 9.19
N LEU A 96 2.82 -0.32 9.16
CA LEU A 96 2.19 -1.12 10.22
C LEU A 96 2.85 -2.50 10.35
N SER A 97 3.25 -3.14 9.25
CA SER A 97 3.93 -4.44 9.28
C SER A 97 5.33 -4.39 9.92
N GLU A 98 5.96 -3.21 9.96
CA GLU A 98 7.23 -2.97 10.66
C GLU A 98 7.02 -2.65 12.16
N ILE A 99 5.79 -2.33 12.57
CA ILE A 99 5.43 -2.08 13.98
C ILE A 99 4.88 -3.35 14.62
N VAL A 100 3.92 -4.00 13.95
CA VAL A 100 3.33 -5.27 14.35
C VAL A 100 3.99 -6.35 13.49
N VAL A 101 5.08 -6.92 14.00
CA VAL A 101 5.96 -7.78 13.20
C VAL A 101 5.56 -9.24 13.34
N VAL A 102 5.39 -9.92 12.20
CA VAL A 102 5.28 -11.39 12.11
C VAL A 102 6.45 -11.95 11.30
N SER A 103 6.81 -13.20 11.54
CA SER A 103 7.97 -13.84 10.90
C SER A 103 7.55 -14.95 9.95
N ASP A 104 8.05 -14.89 8.71
CA ASP A 104 8.01 -16.02 7.76
C ASP A 104 9.17 -17.02 7.97
N ARG A 105 10.05 -16.75 8.95
CA ARG A 105 11.09 -17.66 9.43
C ARG A 105 10.61 -18.31 10.72
N GLY A 106 10.24 -19.58 10.67
CA GLY A 106 9.73 -20.35 11.82
C GLY A 106 8.41 -21.03 11.50
N THR A 107 7.46 -20.98 12.44
CA THR A 107 6.18 -21.70 12.34
C THR A 107 5.37 -21.35 11.09
N LEU A 108 5.48 -20.13 10.57
CA LEU A 108 4.70 -19.65 9.42
C LEU A 108 5.41 -19.80 8.07
N VAL A 109 6.58 -20.47 8.02
CA VAL A 109 7.36 -20.61 6.77
C VAL A 109 6.56 -21.31 5.66
N GLY A 110 5.70 -22.26 6.01
CA GLY A 110 4.80 -22.97 5.09
C GLY A 110 3.38 -22.39 5.03
N SER A 111 3.17 -21.16 5.49
CA SER A 111 1.82 -20.59 5.67
C SER A 111 1.64 -19.28 4.89
N PRO A 112 1.80 -19.29 3.55
CA PRO A 112 1.70 -18.08 2.73
C PRO A 112 0.31 -17.43 2.82
N TRP A 113 -0.76 -18.24 2.90
CA TRP A 113 -2.13 -17.77 3.07
C TRP A 113 -2.36 -17.02 4.38
N MET A 114 -1.81 -17.52 5.49
CA MET A 114 -1.93 -16.86 6.80
C MET A 114 -1.17 -15.52 6.82
N LEU A 115 0.03 -15.49 6.23
CA LEU A 115 0.81 -14.26 6.12
C LEU A 115 0.19 -13.25 5.15
N ALA A 116 -0.43 -13.71 4.06
CA ALA A 116 -1.17 -12.85 3.15
C ALA A 116 -2.43 -12.28 3.82
N GLY A 117 -3.20 -13.11 4.52
CA GLY A 117 -4.37 -12.66 5.29
C GLY A 117 -4.02 -11.68 6.39
N TYR A 118 -2.90 -11.91 7.10
CA TYR A 118 -2.36 -10.94 8.05
C TYR A 118 -2.08 -9.58 7.39
N TYR A 119 -1.43 -9.57 6.22
CA TYR A 119 -1.15 -8.32 5.52
C TYR A 119 -2.44 -7.66 4.98
N ASP A 120 -3.42 -8.46 4.55
CA ASP A 120 -4.72 -7.96 4.09
C ASP A 120 -5.52 -7.29 5.20
N MET A 121 -5.47 -7.81 6.43
CA MET A 121 -6.01 -7.14 7.61
C MET A 121 -5.37 -5.75 7.81
N LEU A 122 -4.03 -5.65 7.71
CA LEU A 122 -3.35 -4.35 7.80
C LEU A 122 -3.75 -3.37 6.68
N LEU A 123 -4.08 -3.89 5.49
CA LEU A 123 -4.55 -3.08 4.37
C LEU A 123 -5.99 -2.58 4.58
N GLU A 124 -6.87 -3.45 5.07
CA GLU A 124 -8.26 -3.11 5.38
C GLU A 124 -8.35 -2.00 6.43
N ASP A 125 -7.56 -2.13 7.50
CA ASP A 125 -7.59 -1.24 8.65
C ASP A 125 -6.49 -0.15 8.61
N ALA A 126 -5.83 0.05 7.46
CA ALA A 126 -4.74 1.02 7.30
C ALA A 126 -5.10 2.45 7.73
N PHE A 127 -6.37 2.85 7.60
CA PHE A 127 -6.88 4.16 7.99
C PHE A 127 -7.75 4.13 9.25
N GLY A 128 -7.84 2.97 9.90
CA GLY A 128 -8.67 2.69 11.07
C GLY A 128 -7.99 2.97 12.41
N ASN A 129 -8.51 2.36 13.48
CA ASN A 129 -7.92 2.46 14.80
C ASN A 129 -6.89 1.33 15.00
N TYR A 130 -5.77 1.64 15.67
CA TYR A 130 -4.77 0.62 16.03
C TYR A 130 -5.34 -0.55 16.86
N ARG A 131 -6.43 -0.34 17.61
CA ARG A 131 -7.07 -1.39 18.41
C ARG A 131 -7.86 -2.41 17.58
N ASP A 132 -8.15 -2.08 16.33
CA ASP A 132 -8.85 -2.96 15.39
C ASP A 132 -7.86 -3.89 14.66
N LEU A 133 -6.54 -3.66 14.81
CA LEU A 133 -5.44 -4.49 14.30
C LEU A 133 -5.09 -5.69 15.20
#